data_AF-A0A4Q3E4F4-F1
#
_entry.id   AF-A0A4Q3E4F4-F1
#
_cell.length_a   1.000
_cell.length_b   1.000
_cell.length_c   1.000
_cell.angle_alpha   90.00
_cell.angle_beta   90.00
_cell.angle_gamma   90.00
#
_symmetry.space_group_name_H-M   'P 1'
#
loop_
_entity.id
_entity.type
_entity.pdbx_description
1 polymer ?
#
loop_
_entity_poly.entity_id
_entity_poly.type
_entity_poly.pdbx_seq_one_letter_code
_entity_poly.pdbx_strand_id
1 'polypeptide(L)'
;MEATELLRKYNVAAPRYTSYPTVPYWDNENFNAEQWQRRLITAYAQHKDEGISLYIHLPFCESLCTYCGCNTRITKNHGVELPYIDALLQEWQMYCELLGERPKIKELHLGGGTPTFFSADNLKQLLQTIAGKAQFEDDAACSFEGHPDNTTTEHLQVLRDLGFKRLSLGIQDFDPKVQFMINRYQTPAQVFLITEMARRLDYQSINYDLIYGLPGQNIQGLTQTINEVVALKPDRIAFYSYAHVPWI
;
A
#
# COMPACT_ATOMS: atom_id res chain seq x y z
N MET A 1 1.67 -12.55 38.20
CA MET A 1 1.66 -11.19 37.67
C MET A 1 0.52 -11.12 36.68
N GLU A 2 -0.48 -10.29 36.96
CA GLU A 2 -1.68 -10.17 36.14
C GLU A 2 -1.35 -9.66 34.73
N ALA A 3 -2.15 -10.02 33.73
CA ALA A 3 -1.91 -9.58 32.35
C ALA A 3 -1.83 -8.04 32.24
N THR A 4 -2.64 -7.32 33.01
CA THR A 4 -2.64 -5.85 33.10
C THR A 4 -1.33 -5.30 33.67
N GLU A 5 -0.71 -5.98 34.63
CA GLU A 5 0.57 -5.58 35.20
C GLU A 5 1.70 -5.75 34.18
N LEU A 6 1.67 -6.86 33.43
CA LEU A 6 2.60 -7.11 32.32
C LEU A 6 2.48 -6.04 31.23
N LEU A 7 1.25 -5.72 30.82
CA LEU A 7 1.01 -4.67 29.82
C LEU A 7 1.52 -3.31 30.30
N ARG A 8 1.23 -2.92 31.55
CA ARG A 8 1.75 -1.65 32.10
C ARG A 8 3.27 -1.62 32.15
N LYS A 9 3.91 -2.75 32.47
CA LYS A 9 5.37 -2.86 32.55
C LYS A 9 6.05 -2.76 31.18
N TYR A 10 5.48 -3.39 30.15
CA TYR A 10 6.11 -3.54 28.83
C TYR A 10 5.54 -2.62 27.74
N ASN A 11 4.47 -1.87 28.01
CA ASN A 11 3.95 -0.83 27.12
C ASN A 11 4.82 0.43 27.16
N VAL A 12 6.04 0.30 26.66
CA VAL A 12 7.02 1.37 26.49
C VAL A 12 7.35 1.53 25.01
N ALA A 13 7.85 2.70 24.61
CA ALA A 13 8.24 2.92 23.22
C ALA A 13 9.37 1.95 22.81
N ALA A 14 9.17 1.23 21.72
CA ALA A 14 10.16 0.31 21.15
C ALA A 14 10.17 0.43 19.61
N PRO A 15 11.31 0.15 18.94
CA PRO A 15 11.37 0.12 17.49
C PRO A 15 10.38 -0.90 16.93
N ARG A 16 9.68 -0.54 15.85
CA ARG A 16 8.91 -1.51 15.07
C ARG A 16 9.91 -2.37 14.29
N TYR A 17 9.80 -3.70 14.41
CA TYR A 17 10.61 -4.63 13.63
C TYR A 17 10.07 -4.73 12.20
N THR A 18 10.32 -3.69 11.40
CA THR A 18 9.91 -3.64 9.98
C THR A 18 10.84 -4.45 9.07
N SER A 19 12.11 -4.59 9.47
CA SER A 19 13.12 -5.45 8.83
C SER A 19 14.21 -5.80 9.86
N TYR A 20 15.06 -6.78 9.53
CA TYR A 20 16.29 -7.03 10.29
C TYR A 20 17.50 -7.15 9.35
N PRO A 21 18.55 -6.33 9.53
CA PRO A 21 18.63 -5.20 10.47
C PRO A 21 17.63 -4.09 10.12
N THR A 22 17.21 -3.31 11.12
CA THR A 22 16.32 -2.16 10.90
C THR A 22 17.04 -1.02 10.19
N VAL A 23 16.31 -0.15 9.50
CA VAL A 23 16.84 0.96 8.66
C VAL A 23 17.94 1.80 9.33
N PRO A 24 17.87 2.19 10.62
CA PRO A 24 18.93 2.97 11.27
C PRO A 24 20.31 2.29 11.33
N TYR A 25 20.37 0.97 11.11
CA TYR A 25 21.62 0.20 11.08
C TYR A 25 22.11 -0.08 9.65
N TRP A 26 21.46 0.48 8.63
CA TRP A 26 21.94 0.36 7.25
C TRP A 26 23.16 1.25 7.03
N ASP A 27 24.21 0.69 6.44
CA ASP A 27 25.42 1.44 6.07
C ASP A 27 25.17 2.21 4.77
N ASN A 28 24.70 3.45 4.92
CA ASN A 28 24.44 4.34 3.80
C ASN A 28 25.71 5.09 3.34
N GLU A 29 26.73 5.21 4.19
CA GLU A 29 27.94 5.97 3.89
C GLU A 29 28.87 5.22 2.93
N ASN A 30 28.92 3.88 3.05
CA ASN A 30 29.76 3.04 2.21
C ASN A 30 28.98 2.33 1.10
N PHE A 31 27.83 2.88 0.68
CA PHE A 31 27.06 2.32 -0.43
C PHE A 31 27.90 2.26 -1.71
N ASN A 32 27.93 1.09 -2.37
CA ASN A 32 28.65 0.89 -3.61
C ASN A 32 27.72 0.24 -4.66
N ALA A 33 27.47 0.98 -5.75
CA ALA A 33 26.54 0.55 -6.79
C ALA A 33 26.96 -0.76 -7.47
N GLU A 34 28.24 -0.94 -7.80
CA GLU A 34 28.73 -2.19 -8.42
C GLU A 34 28.56 -3.39 -7.49
N GLN A 35 28.87 -3.22 -6.20
CA GLN A 35 28.68 -4.29 -5.22
C GLN A 35 27.21 -4.64 -5.05
N TRP A 36 26.32 -3.64 -5.01
CA TRP A 36 24.87 -3.87 -4.97
C TRP A 36 24.38 -4.61 -6.21
N GLN A 37 24.81 -4.20 -7.41
CA GLN A 37 24.45 -4.87 -8.67
C GLN A 37 24.91 -6.34 -8.68
N ARG A 38 26.15 -6.61 -8.27
CA ARG A 38 26.66 -7.98 -8.15
C ARG A 38 25.83 -8.82 -7.18
N ARG A 39 25.44 -8.25 -6.03
CA ARG A 39 24.59 -8.93 -5.04
C ARG A 39 23.21 -9.24 -5.62
N LEU A 40 22.58 -8.28 -6.31
CA LEU A 40 21.29 -8.47 -6.97
C LEU A 40 21.35 -9.59 -8.00
N ILE A 41 22.32 -9.54 -8.93
CA ILE A 41 22.49 -10.59 -9.96
C ILE A 41 22.71 -11.96 -9.30
N THR A 42 23.57 -12.04 -8.28
CA THR A 42 23.86 -13.29 -7.58
C THR A 42 22.61 -13.86 -6.92
N ALA A 43 21.88 -13.04 -6.18
CA ALA A 43 20.66 -13.46 -5.48
C ALA A 43 19.56 -13.86 -6.47
N TYR A 44 19.37 -13.09 -7.54
CA TYR A 44 18.41 -13.41 -8.59
C TYR A 44 18.76 -14.75 -9.27
N ALA A 45 20.02 -14.98 -9.65
CA ALA A 45 20.43 -16.23 -10.27
C ALA A 45 20.22 -17.46 -9.37
N GLN A 46 20.34 -17.31 -8.04
CA GLN A 46 20.11 -18.37 -7.06
C GLN A 46 18.63 -18.73 -6.89
N HIS A 47 17.72 -17.78 -7.12
CA HIS A 47 16.28 -17.91 -6.83
C HIS A 47 15.39 -17.67 -8.06
N LYS A 48 15.94 -17.64 -9.27
CA LYS A 48 15.23 -17.22 -10.50
C LYS A 48 13.92 -17.97 -10.74
N ASP A 49 13.86 -19.25 -10.36
CA ASP A 49 12.70 -20.10 -10.58
C ASP A 49 11.57 -19.85 -9.56
N GLU A 50 11.89 -19.22 -8.43
CA GLU A 50 10.92 -18.81 -7.42
C GLU A 50 10.19 -17.50 -7.81
N GLY A 51 10.79 -16.71 -8.70
CA GLY A 51 10.32 -15.40 -9.11
C GLY A 51 10.63 -14.28 -8.10
N ILE A 52 10.30 -13.05 -8.49
CA ILE A 52 10.50 -11.84 -7.69
C ILE A 52 9.17 -11.31 -7.13
N SER A 53 9.25 -10.61 -6.01
CA SER A 53 8.18 -9.74 -5.49
C SER A 53 8.53 -8.30 -5.85
N LEU A 54 7.59 -7.61 -6.50
CA LEU A 54 7.76 -6.23 -6.96
C LEU A 54 6.85 -5.30 -6.13
N TYR A 55 7.46 -4.32 -5.48
CA TYR A 55 6.74 -3.21 -4.84
C TYR A 55 6.93 -1.95 -5.68
N ILE A 56 5.83 -1.31 -6.07
CA ILE A 56 5.85 -0.03 -6.78
C ILE A 56 5.28 1.03 -5.86
N HIS A 57 6.12 1.99 -5.50
CA HIS A 57 5.71 3.13 -4.70
C HIS A 57 5.06 4.19 -5.59
N LEU A 58 3.82 4.58 -5.28
CA LEU A 58 3.07 5.63 -5.95
C LEU A 58 2.77 6.74 -4.92
N PRO A 59 3.56 7.82 -4.87
CA PRO A 59 3.66 8.67 -3.67
C PRO A 59 2.53 9.69 -3.55
N PHE A 60 1.74 9.93 -4.60
CA PHE A 60 0.83 11.06 -4.64
C PHE A 60 -0.48 10.84 -3.88
N CYS A 61 -0.97 11.89 -3.23
CA CYS A 61 -2.27 11.94 -2.56
C CYS A 61 -2.96 13.29 -2.84
N GLU A 62 -4.29 13.27 -3.00
CA GLU A 62 -5.10 14.49 -3.20
C GLU A 62 -5.09 15.46 -2.02
N SER A 63 -5.01 14.90 -0.81
CA SER A 63 -5.15 15.63 0.44
C SER A 63 -4.22 15.09 1.52
N LEU A 64 -3.78 15.99 2.40
CA LEU A 64 -2.96 15.66 3.54
C LEU A 64 -3.82 15.07 4.67
N CYS A 65 -3.68 13.77 4.92
CA CYS A 65 -4.16 13.15 6.16
C CYS A 65 -3.22 13.53 7.31
N THR A 66 -3.69 14.26 8.34
CA THR A 66 -2.82 14.83 9.39
C THR A 66 -2.22 13.79 10.35
N TYR A 67 -2.68 12.54 10.27
CA TYR A 67 -2.12 11.40 11.01
C TYR A 67 -1.04 10.64 10.23
N CYS A 68 -0.90 10.87 8.92
CA CYS A 68 -0.15 10.02 8.02
C CYS A 68 1.37 10.22 8.19
N GLY A 69 2.09 9.14 8.48
CA GLY A 69 3.56 9.11 8.52
C GLY A 69 4.18 8.40 7.31
N CYS A 70 3.41 8.16 6.24
CA CYS A 70 3.91 7.49 5.04
C CYS A 70 4.73 8.46 4.18
N ASN A 71 5.68 7.91 3.41
CA ASN A 71 6.37 8.67 2.36
C ASN A 71 5.36 9.02 1.27
N THR A 72 4.95 10.29 1.20
CA THR A 72 3.89 10.75 0.31
C THR A 72 4.16 12.16 -0.19
N ARG A 73 3.49 12.54 -1.28
CA ARG A 73 3.54 13.86 -1.88
C ARG A 73 2.13 14.37 -2.15
N ILE A 74 1.72 15.41 -1.42
CA ILE A 74 0.36 15.96 -1.55
C ILE A 74 0.29 16.90 -2.75
N THR A 75 -0.64 16.64 -3.66
CA THR A 75 -0.88 17.46 -4.86
C THR A 75 -2.24 17.16 -5.46
N LYS A 76 -2.86 18.17 -6.09
CA LYS A 76 -4.06 18.01 -6.95
C LYS A 76 -3.73 18.11 -8.45
N ASN A 77 -2.45 18.31 -8.76
CA ASN A 77 -1.99 18.40 -10.14
C ASN A 77 -1.72 17.00 -10.69
N HIS A 78 -2.66 16.45 -11.46
CA HIS A 78 -2.52 15.16 -12.14
C HIS A 78 -1.51 15.17 -13.31
N GLY A 79 -1.01 16.34 -13.71
CA GLY A 79 0.11 16.43 -14.67
C GLY A 79 1.42 15.80 -14.17
N VAL A 80 1.49 15.39 -12.90
CA VAL A 80 2.64 14.68 -12.31
C VAL A 80 2.64 13.18 -12.59
N GLU A 81 1.51 12.60 -13.02
CA GLU A 81 1.37 11.14 -13.18
C GLU A 81 2.30 10.58 -14.26
N LEU A 82 2.21 11.12 -15.47
CA LEU A 82 3.00 10.64 -16.62
C LEU A 82 4.51 10.80 -16.41
N PRO A 83 5.03 11.97 -15.97
CA PRO A 83 6.46 12.10 -15.68
C PRO A 83 6.96 11.09 -14.64
N TYR A 84 6.14 10.75 -13.64
CA TYR A 84 6.49 9.76 -12.63
C TYR A 84 6.48 8.33 -13.19
N ILE A 85 5.48 8.00 -14.00
CA ILE A 85 5.42 6.71 -14.72
C ILE A 85 6.62 6.54 -15.65
N ASP A 86 7.00 7.58 -16.39
CA ASP A 86 8.16 7.54 -17.29
C ASP A 86 9.46 7.27 -16.52
N ALA A 87 9.61 7.83 -15.32
CA ALA A 87 10.74 7.57 -14.44
C ALA A 87 10.74 6.11 -13.92
N LEU A 88 9.59 5.61 -13.45
CA LEU A 88 9.44 4.20 -13.01
C LEU A 88 9.76 3.21 -14.14
N LEU A 89 9.32 3.50 -15.38
CA LEU A 89 9.56 2.63 -16.52
C LEU A 89 11.03 2.63 -16.98
N GLN A 90 11.72 3.77 -16.83
CA GLN A 90 13.17 3.83 -17.04
C GLN A 90 13.91 3.02 -15.98
N GLU A 91 13.54 3.15 -14.70
CA GLU A 91 14.10 2.35 -13.62
C GLU A 91 13.86 0.84 -13.86
N TRP A 92 12.64 0.45 -14.20
CA TRP A 92 12.30 -0.94 -14.52
C TRP A 92 13.14 -1.49 -15.67
N GLN A 93 13.38 -0.67 -16.72
CA GLN A 93 14.26 -1.06 -17.82
C GLN A 93 15.69 -1.32 -17.35
N MET A 94 16.24 -0.49 -16.47
CA MET A 94 17.58 -0.68 -15.91
C MET A 94 17.69 -2.00 -15.15
N TYR A 95 16.67 -2.37 -14.37
CA TYR A 95 16.62 -3.68 -13.70
C TYR A 95 16.56 -4.83 -14.72
N CYS A 96 15.69 -4.76 -15.72
CA CYS A 96 15.58 -5.80 -16.74
C CYS A 96 16.90 -6.02 -17.50
N GLU A 97 17.59 -4.93 -17.87
CA GLU A 97 18.91 -4.98 -18.51
C GLU A 97 19.96 -5.64 -17.63
N LEU A 98 19.96 -5.31 -16.33
CA LEU A 98 20.89 -5.87 -15.37
C LEU A 98 20.66 -7.37 -15.12
N LEU A 99 19.39 -7.81 -15.12
CA LEU A 99 19.03 -9.23 -14.97
C LEU A 99 19.30 -10.04 -16.25
N GLY A 100 19.30 -9.38 -17.42
CA GLY A 100 19.63 -10.00 -18.71
C GLY A 100 18.55 -10.92 -19.29
N GLU A 101 17.40 -11.05 -18.63
CA GLU A 101 16.25 -11.83 -19.08
C GLU A 101 14.94 -11.20 -18.57
N ARG A 102 13.79 -11.78 -18.96
CA ARG A 102 12.49 -11.36 -18.42
C ARG A 102 12.27 -12.03 -17.07
N PRO A 103 12.25 -11.28 -15.95
CA PRO A 103 12.04 -11.89 -14.64
C PRO A 103 10.62 -12.42 -14.49
N LYS A 104 10.48 -13.51 -13.73
CA LYS A 104 9.19 -14.03 -13.29
C LYS A 104 8.67 -13.19 -12.13
N ILE A 105 7.48 -12.61 -12.24
CA ILE A 105 6.82 -11.84 -11.18
C ILE A 105 5.82 -12.76 -10.48
N LYS A 106 6.06 -13.01 -9.19
CA LYS A 106 5.20 -13.82 -8.33
C LYS A 106 4.30 -12.97 -7.42
N GLU A 107 4.72 -11.75 -7.12
CA GLU A 107 3.94 -10.80 -6.36
C GLU A 107 4.15 -9.40 -6.91
N LEU A 108 3.06 -8.62 -6.97
CA LEU A 108 3.09 -7.21 -7.32
C LEU A 108 2.22 -6.44 -6.34
N HIS A 109 2.78 -5.43 -5.70
CA HIS A 109 2.05 -4.55 -4.81
C HIS A 109 2.21 -3.08 -5.22
N LEU A 110 1.09 -2.40 -5.44
CA LEU A 110 1.04 -0.95 -5.60
C LEU A 110 0.68 -0.31 -4.26
N GLY A 111 1.58 0.47 -3.68
CA GLY A 111 1.34 1.15 -2.40
C GLY A 111 1.96 2.54 -2.36
N GLY A 112 1.97 3.15 -1.18
CA GLY A 112 2.70 4.39 -0.93
C GLY A 112 1.82 5.53 -0.44
N GLY A 113 1.51 6.47 -1.34
CA GLY A 113 0.48 7.47 -1.11
C GLY A 113 -0.89 6.89 -1.41
N THR A 114 -1.44 7.24 -2.55
CA THR A 114 -2.70 6.66 -3.04
C THR A 114 -2.46 6.16 -4.47
N PRO A 115 -2.26 4.85 -4.70
CA PRO A 115 -2.15 4.29 -6.06
C PRO A 115 -3.25 4.77 -7.00
N THR A 116 -4.50 4.86 -6.51
CA THR A 116 -5.66 5.37 -7.26
C THR A 116 -5.76 6.89 -7.36
N PHE A 117 -4.71 7.63 -6.96
CA PHE A 117 -4.48 9.01 -7.44
C PHE A 117 -4.22 8.99 -8.95
N PHE A 118 -3.48 7.96 -9.41
CA PHE A 118 -3.24 7.77 -10.83
C PHE A 118 -4.52 7.32 -11.51
N SER A 119 -4.83 7.90 -12.66
CA SER A 119 -5.95 7.47 -13.47
C SER A 119 -5.84 5.99 -13.88
N ALA A 120 -6.99 5.35 -14.10
CA ALA A 120 -7.04 3.96 -14.52
C ALA A 120 -6.23 3.70 -15.81
N ASP A 121 -6.27 4.62 -16.78
CA ASP A 121 -5.50 4.51 -18.02
C ASP A 121 -3.98 4.61 -17.79
N ASN A 122 -3.54 5.49 -16.90
CA ASN A 122 -2.13 5.62 -16.54
C ASN A 122 -1.61 4.38 -15.80
N LEU A 123 -2.40 3.84 -14.86
CA LEU A 123 -2.08 2.57 -14.20
C LEU A 123 -2.03 1.41 -15.21
N LYS A 124 -2.97 1.38 -16.16
CA LYS A 124 -2.98 0.39 -17.25
C LYS A 124 -1.69 0.45 -18.06
N GLN A 125 -1.29 1.64 -18.50
CA GLN A 125 -0.07 1.84 -19.29
C GLN A 125 1.19 1.41 -18.53
N LEU A 126 1.32 1.82 -17.26
CA LEU A 126 2.43 1.43 -16.39
C LEU A 126 2.54 -0.10 -16.29
N LEU A 127 1.44 -0.76 -15.92
CA LEU A 127 1.41 -2.19 -15.66
C LEU A 127 1.58 -3.04 -16.93
N GLN A 128 0.97 -2.63 -18.05
CA GLN A 128 1.15 -3.32 -19.32
C GLN A 128 2.61 -3.23 -19.82
N THR A 129 3.26 -2.09 -19.61
CA THR A 129 4.67 -1.92 -19.99
C THR A 129 5.59 -2.78 -19.12
N ILE A 130 5.32 -2.87 -17.82
CA ILE A 130 6.04 -3.78 -16.91
C ILE A 130 5.83 -5.23 -17.34
N ALA A 131 4.58 -5.64 -17.58
CA ALA A 131 4.24 -6.99 -18.03
C ALA A 131 4.86 -7.35 -19.39
N GLY A 132 5.05 -6.40 -20.30
CA GLY A 132 5.75 -6.64 -21.57
C GLY A 132 7.22 -7.06 -21.41
N LYS A 133 7.83 -6.77 -20.26
CA LYS A 133 9.24 -7.10 -19.94
C LYS A 133 9.39 -8.13 -18.82
N ALA A 134 8.29 -8.67 -18.31
CA ALA A 134 8.27 -9.70 -17.28
C ALA A 134 7.48 -10.93 -17.73
N GLN A 135 7.56 -12.01 -16.95
CA GLN A 135 6.64 -13.14 -17.03
C GLN A 135 5.78 -13.12 -15.77
N PHE A 136 4.47 -12.95 -15.90
CA PHE A 136 3.55 -13.09 -14.77
C PHE A 136 3.15 -14.55 -14.64
N GLU A 137 3.31 -15.12 -13.45
CA GLU A 137 2.75 -16.44 -13.14
C GLU A 137 1.21 -16.35 -13.09
N ASP A 138 0.52 -17.43 -13.46
CA ASP A 138 -0.95 -17.47 -13.49
C ASP A 138 -1.58 -17.20 -12.11
N ASP A 139 -0.84 -17.52 -11.04
CA ASP A 139 -1.22 -17.32 -9.64
C ASP A 139 -0.52 -16.14 -8.96
N ALA A 140 0.11 -15.23 -9.73
CA ALA A 140 0.80 -14.08 -9.18
C ALA A 140 -0.09 -13.27 -8.20
N ALA A 141 0.45 -12.98 -7.02
CA ALA A 141 -0.24 -12.25 -5.97
C ALA A 141 -0.20 -10.75 -6.26
N CYS A 142 -1.16 -10.25 -7.02
CA CYS A 142 -1.26 -8.82 -7.36
C CYS A 142 -2.23 -8.09 -6.42
N SER A 143 -1.77 -7.00 -5.81
CA SER A 143 -2.49 -6.22 -4.80
C SER A 143 -2.25 -4.72 -4.89
N PHE A 144 -3.22 -3.90 -4.49
CA PHE A 144 -3.04 -2.45 -4.45
C PHE A 144 -3.74 -1.80 -3.25
N GLU A 145 -3.22 -0.66 -2.82
CA GLU A 145 -3.84 0.23 -1.84
C GLU A 145 -4.74 1.28 -2.52
N GLY A 146 -5.85 1.65 -1.89
CA GLY A 146 -6.80 2.61 -2.41
C GLY A 146 -7.41 3.51 -1.33
N HIS A 147 -7.72 4.74 -1.72
CA HIS A 147 -8.57 5.63 -0.94
C HIS A 147 -10.03 5.48 -1.41
N PRO A 148 -11.02 5.34 -0.50
CA PRO A 148 -12.43 5.21 -0.90
C PRO A 148 -12.99 6.40 -1.71
N ASP A 149 -12.40 7.58 -1.56
CA ASP A 149 -12.81 8.78 -2.31
C ASP A 149 -12.19 8.87 -3.73
N ASN A 150 -11.12 8.11 -3.99
CA ASN A 150 -10.38 8.12 -5.27
C ASN A 150 -10.63 6.88 -6.13
N THR A 151 -10.91 5.75 -5.47
CA THR A 151 -11.01 4.45 -6.14
C THR A 151 -12.34 4.36 -6.87
N THR A 152 -12.28 4.23 -8.19
CA THR A 152 -13.46 4.19 -9.06
C THR A 152 -13.70 2.79 -9.61
N THR A 153 -14.85 2.58 -10.26
CA THR A 153 -15.15 1.32 -10.94
C THR A 153 -14.14 1.02 -12.04
N GLU A 154 -13.70 2.04 -12.77
CA GLU A 154 -12.71 1.93 -13.85
C GLU A 154 -11.36 1.47 -13.30
N HIS A 155 -10.93 2.01 -12.15
CA HIS A 155 -9.72 1.53 -11.45
C HIS A 155 -9.82 0.04 -11.12
N LEU A 156 -10.93 -0.39 -10.52
CA LEU A 156 -11.15 -1.79 -10.15
C LEU A 156 -11.16 -2.70 -11.39
N GLN A 157 -11.85 -2.30 -12.46
CA GLN A 157 -11.93 -3.10 -13.68
C GLN A 157 -10.55 -3.25 -14.33
N VAL A 158 -9.83 -2.14 -14.54
CA VAL A 158 -8.50 -2.16 -15.18
C VAL A 158 -7.52 -3.02 -14.39
N LEU A 159 -7.45 -2.84 -13.07
CA LEU A 159 -6.54 -3.60 -12.23
C LEU A 159 -6.92 -5.08 -12.22
N ARG A 160 -8.22 -5.40 -12.21
CA ARG A 160 -8.69 -6.78 -12.30
C ARG A 160 -8.35 -7.43 -13.65
N ASP A 161 -8.52 -6.72 -14.75
CA ASP A 161 -8.14 -7.19 -16.10
C ASP A 161 -6.63 -7.48 -16.19
N LEU A 162 -5.82 -6.80 -15.36
CA LEU A 162 -4.37 -6.97 -15.24
C LEU A 162 -3.94 -7.95 -14.14
N GLY A 163 -4.89 -8.73 -13.60
CA GLY A 163 -4.59 -9.84 -12.68
C GLY A 163 -4.58 -9.47 -11.19
N PHE A 164 -4.87 -8.22 -10.80
CA PHE A 164 -5.00 -7.85 -9.39
C PHE A 164 -6.21 -8.53 -8.78
N LYS A 165 -6.04 -9.23 -7.65
CA LYS A 165 -7.13 -9.95 -6.95
C LYS A 165 -7.32 -9.45 -5.52
N ARG A 166 -6.46 -8.53 -5.06
CA ARG A 166 -6.42 -8.05 -3.68
C ARG A 166 -6.45 -6.52 -3.64
N LEU A 167 -7.24 -5.98 -2.71
CA LEU A 167 -7.43 -4.55 -2.52
C LEU A 167 -7.27 -4.22 -1.02
N SER A 168 -6.54 -3.17 -0.69
CA SER A 168 -6.53 -2.58 0.66
C SER A 168 -7.18 -1.20 0.63
N LEU A 169 -8.19 -0.96 1.47
CA LEU A 169 -8.84 0.34 1.60
C LEU A 169 -8.46 1.00 2.91
N GLY A 170 -7.92 2.22 2.82
CA GLY A 170 -7.67 3.04 3.99
C GLY A 170 -8.97 3.60 4.56
N ILE A 171 -9.48 3.03 5.66
CA ILE A 171 -10.73 3.49 6.30
C ILE A 171 -10.43 4.33 7.54
N GLN A 172 -9.51 3.86 8.39
CA GLN A 172 -9.06 4.49 9.63
C GLN A 172 -10.14 4.60 10.71
N ASP A 173 -11.20 5.36 10.45
CA ASP A 173 -12.36 5.57 11.32
C ASP A 173 -13.58 6.03 10.49
N PHE A 174 -14.79 5.73 10.97
CA PHE A 174 -16.05 6.23 10.42
C PHE A 174 -16.66 7.38 11.23
N ASP A 175 -16.20 7.65 12.46
CA ASP A 175 -16.67 8.77 13.26
C ASP A 175 -16.36 10.11 12.55
N PRO A 176 -17.40 10.89 12.16
CA PRO A 176 -17.21 12.16 11.45
C PRO A 176 -16.34 13.17 12.20
N LYS A 177 -16.36 13.15 13.54
CA LYS A 177 -15.53 14.02 14.36
C LYS A 177 -14.07 13.61 14.28
N VAL A 178 -13.77 12.31 14.33
CA VAL A 178 -12.40 11.79 14.18
C VAL A 178 -11.89 12.10 12.78
N GLN A 179 -12.69 11.81 11.75
CA GLN A 179 -12.39 12.11 10.34
C GLN A 179 -12.05 13.59 10.11
N PHE A 180 -12.85 14.50 10.67
CA PHE A 180 -12.57 15.94 10.61
C PHE A 180 -11.22 16.29 11.24
N MET A 181 -10.94 15.77 12.44
CA MET A 181 -9.68 16.04 13.15
C MET A 181 -8.45 15.52 12.41
N ILE A 182 -8.59 14.43 11.67
CA ILE A 182 -7.49 13.79 10.93
C ILE A 182 -7.41 14.22 9.45
N ASN A 183 -8.28 15.14 9.03
CA ASN A 183 -8.45 15.63 7.65
C ASN A 183 -8.60 14.48 6.62
N ARG A 184 -9.46 13.51 6.93
CA ARG A 184 -9.72 12.36 6.05
C ARG A 184 -11.21 12.08 6.01
N TYR A 185 -11.84 12.36 4.87
CA TYR A 185 -13.28 12.18 4.70
C TYR A 185 -13.59 10.91 3.88
N GLN A 186 -14.49 10.08 4.41
CA GLN A 186 -15.13 8.98 3.70
C GLN A 186 -16.41 8.55 4.43
N THR A 187 -17.34 7.94 3.72
CA THR A 187 -18.58 7.41 4.31
C THR A 187 -18.64 5.89 4.24
N PRO A 188 -19.36 5.22 5.17
CA PRO A 188 -19.64 3.78 5.06
C PRO A 188 -20.30 3.41 3.73
N ALA A 189 -21.14 4.29 3.17
CA ALA A 189 -21.79 4.07 1.89
C ALA A 189 -20.81 4.05 0.71
N GLN A 190 -19.82 4.96 0.67
CA GLN A 190 -18.76 4.93 -0.34
C GLN A 190 -17.95 3.63 -0.27
N VAL A 191 -17.56 3.23 0.95
CA VAL A 191 -16.80 1.99 1.18
C VAL A 191 -17.62 0.76 0.78
N PHE A 192 -18.91 0.74 1.10
CA PHE A 192 -19.84 -0.31 0.68
C PHE A 192 -19.87 -0.44 -0.84
N LEU A 193 -20.04 0.66 -1.58
CA LEU A 193 -20.11 0.65 -3.04
C LEU A 193 -18.84 0.09 -3.67
N ILE A 194 -17.67 0.52 -3.20
CA ILE A 194 -16.37 0.03 -3.71
C ILE A 194 -16.19 -1.46 -3.38
N THR A 195 -16.55 -1.88 -2.18
CA THR A 195 -16.42 -3.27 -1.74
C THR A 195 -17.32 -4.19 -2.55
N GLU A 196 -18.58 -3.79 -2.77
CA GLU A 196 -19.52 -4.55 -3.60
C GLU A 196 -19.06 -4.62 -5.06
N MET A 197 -18.50 -3.53 -5.59
CA MET A 197 -17.95 -3.53 -6.95
C MET A 197 -16.74 -4.46 -7.05
N ALA A 198 -15.80 -4.39 -6.10
CA ALA A 198 -14.64 -5.27 -6.06
C ALA A 198 -15.07 -6.75 -5.99
N ARG A 199 -16.07 -7.09 -5.17
CA ARG A 199 -16.63 -8.45 -5.11
C ARG A 199 -17.25 -8.90 -6.43
N ARG A 200 -18.01 -8.03 -7.11
CA ARG A 200 -18.60 -8.34 -8.43
C ARG A 200 -17.54 -8.60 -9.50
N LEU A 201 -16.38 -7.96 -9.35
CA LEU A 201 -15.21 -8.16 -10.22
C LEU A 201 -14.31 -9.31 -9.76
N ASP A 202 -14.74 -10.14 -8.80
CA ASP A 202 -13.99 -11.30 -8.32
C ASP A 202 -12.63 -10.94 -7.68
N TYR A 203 -12.60 -9.82 -6.92
CA TYR A 203 -11.53 -9.61 -5.94
C TYR A 203 -11.71 -10.60 -4.78
N GLN A 204 -10.62 -11.27 -4.41
CA GLN A 204 -10.62 -12.43 -3.50
C GLN A 204 -10.15 -12.08 -2.08
N SER A 205 -9.57 -10.90 -1.88
CA SER A 205 -9.16 -10.44 -0.55
C SER A 205 -9.19 -8.91 -0.48
N ILE A 206 -10.21 -8.39 0.18
CA ILE A 206 -10.43 -6.99 0.47
C ILE A 206 -10.04 -6.73 1.94
N ASN A 207 -8.99 -5.94 2.15
CA ASN A 207 -8.52 -5.52 3.46
C ASN A 207 -9.02 -4.11 3.79
N TYR A 208 -9.41 -3.87 5.04
CA TYR A 208 -9.60 -2.53 5.57
C TYR A 208 -8.51 -2.17 6.57
N ASP A 209 -7.87 -1.03 6.35
CA ASP A 209 -6.93 -0.44 7.30
C ASP A 209 -7.69 0.45 8.28
N LEU A 210 -7.52 0.19 9.57
CA LEU A 210 -8.10 0.93 10.69
C LEU A 210 -7.00 1.41 11.62
N ILE A 211 -7.24 2.51 12.35
CA ILE A 211 -6.28 3.04 13.31
C ILE A 211 -6.97 3.29 14.65
N TYR A 212 -6.34 2.86 15.75
CA TYR A 212 -6.75 3.26 17.10
C TYR A 212 -5.76 4.24 17.73
N GLY A 213 -6.26 5.06 18.66
CA GLY A 213 -5.49 6.12 19.31
C GLY A 213 -5.51 7.44 18.55
N LEU A 214 -6.37 7.60 17.54
CA LEU A 214 -6.53 8.86 16.81
C LEU A 214 -7.16 9.96 17.70
N PRO A 215 -6.90 11.24 17.41
CA PRO A 215 -7.53 12.35 18.12
C PRO A 215 -9.06 12.27 18.10
N GLY A 216 -9.68 12.38 19.28
CA GLY A 216 -11.14 12.37 19.43
C GLY A 216 -11.76 10.97 19.59
N GLN A 217 -11.02 9.90 19.35
CA GLN A 217 -11.52 8.54 19.55
C GLN A 217 -11.82 8.26 21.03
N ASN A 218 -12.85 7.46 21.25
CA ASN A 218 -13.19 6.85 22.52
C ASN A 218 -13.73 5.45 22.27
N ILE A 219 -13.90 4.64 23.33
CA ILE A 219 -14.33 3.24 23.20
C ILE A 219 -15.71 3.11 22.54
N GLN A 220 -16.64 4.03 22.81
CA GLN A 220 -17.97 3.98 22.22
C GLN A 220 -17.92 4.23 20.71
N GLY A 221 -17.24 5.30 20.27
CA GLY A 221 -17.09 5.64 18.85
C GLY A 221 -16.33 4.55 18.09
N LEU A 222 -15.24 4.05 18.66
CA LEU A 222 -14.48 2.94 18.07
C LEU A 222 -15.33 1.66 17.94
N THR A 223 -16.17 1.36 18.94
CA THR A 223 -17.11 0.23 18.87
C THR A 223 -18.12 0.39 17.74
N GLN A 224 -18.63 1.61 17.51
CA GLN A 224 -19.52 1.91 16.39
C GLN A 224 -18.82 1.71 15.05
N THR A 225 -17.61 2.26 14.88
CA THR A 225 -16.79 2.06 13.68
C THR A 225 -16.54 0.57 13.40
N ILE A 226 -16.20 -0.22 14.42
CA ILE A 226 -16.01 -1.67 14.24
C ILE A 226 -17.31 -2.38 13.84
N ASN A 227 -18.45 -2.00 14.41
CA ASN A 227 -19.75 -2.58 14.00
C ASN A 227 -20.06 -2.29 12.53
N GLU A 228 -19.76 -1.08 12.05
CA GLU A 228 -19.92 -0.73 10.63
C GLU A 228 -18.96 -1.54 9.75
N VAL A 229 -17.70 -1.67 10.14
CA VAL A 229 -16.71 -2.52 9.45
C VAL A 229 -17.17 -3.98 9.37
N VAL A 230 -17.67 -4.55 10.46
CA VAL A 230 -18.20 -5.92 10.50
C VAL A 230 -19.41 -6.07 9.57
N ALA A 231 -20.28 -5.07 9.50
CA ALA A 231 -21.43 -5.08 8.59
C ALA A 231 -21.00 -5.07 7.11
N LEU A 232 -19.88 -4.41 6.77
CA LEU A 232 -19.29 -4.39 5.44
C LEU A 232 -18.56 -5.70 5.06
N LYS A 233 -18.19 -6.51 6.06
CA LYS A 233 -17.60 -7.85 5.92
C LYS A 233 -16.30 -7.90 5.09
N PRO A 234 -15.27 -7.07 5.36
CA PRO A 234 -13.99 -7.22 4.67
C PRO A 234 -13.40 -8.60 4.96
N ASP A 235 -12.58 -9.12 4.05
CA ASP A 235 -11.91 -10.40 4.23
C ASP A 235 -10.80 -10.30 5.28
N ARG A 236 -10.23 -9.09 5.44
CA ARG A 236 -9.12 -8.80 6.35
C ARG A 236 -9.28 -7.43 6.98
N ILE A 237 -8.75 -7.31 8.20
CA ILE A 237 -8.62 -6.03 8.91
C ILE A 237 -7.18 -5.89 9.35
N ALA A 238 -6.54 -4.79 9.00
CA ALA A 238 -5.28 -4.36 9.59
C ALA A 238 -5.58 -3.22 10.56
N PHE A 239 -5.35 -3.46 11.86
CA PHE A 239 -5.71 -2.52 12.91
C PHE A 239 -4.47 -1.95 13.59
N TYR A 240 -4.06 -0.77 13.15
CA TYR A 240 -2.79 -0.17 13.54
C TYR A 240 -2.93 0.71 14.78
N SER A 241 -1.91 0.67 15.65
CA SER A 241 -1.72 1.72 16.66
C SER A 241 -1.28 3.01 15.99
N TYR A 242 -1.95 4.11 16.30
CA TYR A 242 -1.53 5.45 15.89
C TYR A 242 -0.12 5.73 16.43
N ALA A 243 0.82 6.03 15.52
CA ALA A 243 2.13 6.53 15.86
C ALA A 243 2.12 8.05 15.70
N HIS A 244 2.14 8.79 16.82
CA HIS A 244 2.19 10.24 16.78
C HIS A 244 3.62 10.72 16.53
N VAL A 245 3.91 11.09 15.28
CA VAL A 245 5.25 11.47 14.80
C VAL A 245 5.26 12.85 14.13
N PRO A 246 4.88 13.94 14.85
CA PRO A 246 4.69 15.28 14.26
C PRO A 246 5.96 15.96 13.71
N TRP A 247 7.12 15.32 13.83
CA TRP A 247 8.41 15.82 13.36
C TRP A 247 8.80 15.33 11.95
N ILE A 248 7.99 14.43 11.38
CA ILE A 248 8.10 13.99 9.97
C ILE A 248 7.33 14.98 9.11
#